data_AF-A0A9D7QNU0-F1
#
_entry.id   AF-A0A9D7QNU0-F1
#
_cell.length_a   1.000
_cell.length_b   1.000
_cell.length_c   1.000
_cell.angle_alpha   90.00
_cell.angle_beta   90.00
_cell.angle_gamma   90.00
#
_symmetry.space_group_name_H-M   'P 1'
#
loop_
_entity.id
_entity.type
_entity.pdbx_description
1 polymer ?
#
loop_
_entity_poly.entity_id
_entity_poly.type
_entity_poly.pdbx_seq_one_letter_code
_entity_poly.pdbx_strand_id
1 'polypeptide(L)'
;MFLLLSGANGYGQGYNHQWLLGSYNFFQDPKGRILFDSGNYSLINENRKMVFKGTQANISDVNGNLLMASNGIWIANATGDTMMNGGGLNPGGITSNWPNGLPMTANNIFIQEIDISLEFRNGSVTKKTFLLFQIL
;
A
#
# COMPACT_ATOMS: atom_id res chain seq x y z
N MET A 1 -30.40 -2.71 -23.48
CA MET A 1 -29.53 -2.72 -22.29
C MET A 1 -28.14 -2.33 -22.77
N PHE A 2 -27.66 -1.14 -22.41
CA PHE A 2 -26.34 -0.65 -22.81
C PHE A 2 -25.37 -0.89 -21.64
N LEU A 3 -24.31 -1.65 -21.88
CA LEU A 3 -23.23 -1.87 -20.92
C LEU A 3 -22.12 -0.85 -21.23
N LEU A 4 -21.90 0.11 -20.33
CA LEU A 4 -20.77 1.03 -20.40
C LEU A 4 -19.58 0.43 -19.64
N LEU A 5 -18.54 0.03 -20.37
CA LEU A 5 -17.24 -0.35 -19.82
C LEU A 5 -16.27 0.82 -19.96
N SER A 6 -15.87 1.46 -18.85
CA SER A 6 -14.74 2.38 -18.83
C SER A 6 -13.49 1.62 -18.40
N GLY A 7 -12.50 1.51 -19.29
CA GLY A 7 -11.17 1.01 -18.94
C GLY A 7 -10.24 2.16 -18.55
N ALA A 8 -9.70 2.15 -17.34
CA ALA A 8 -8.56 2.99 -16.98
C ALA A 8 -7.29 2.14 -17.04
N ASN A 9 -6.27 2.60 -17.77
CA ASN A 9 -4.94 2.00 -17.69
C ASN A 9 -4.33 2.41 -16.35
N GLY A 10 -4.38 1.50 -15.37
CA GLY A 10 -3.64 1.65 -14.11
C GLY A 10 -2.21 1.19 -14.31
N TYR A 11 -1.26 2.11 -14.35
CA TYR A 11 0.16 1.77 -14.26
C TYR A 11 0.55 1.78 -12.77
N GLY A 12 1.16 0.69 -12.30
CA GLY A 12 1.74 0.65 -10.95
C GLY A 12 2.76 1.78 -10.78
N GLN A 13 2.76 2.44 -9.62
CA GLN A 13 3.83 3.36 -9.25
C GLN A 13 5.11 2.55 -8.97
N GLY A 14 6.01 2.43 -9.96
CA GLY A 14 7.24 1.63 -9.83
C GLY A 14 6.96 0.13 -9.72
N TYR A 15 7.51 -0.54 -8.71
CA TYR A 15 7.29 -1.98 -8.42
C TYR A 15 5.91 -2.29 -7.81
N ASN A 16 4.87 -1.51 -8.10
CA ASN A 16 3.52 -1.78 -7.61
C ASN A 16 2.79 -2.76 -8.51
N HIS A 17 3.12 -4.05 -8.36
CA HIS A 17 2.51 -5.17 -9.08
C HIS A 17 1.10 -5.53 -8.61
N GLN A 18 0.61 -4.92 -7.54
CA GLN A 18 -0.64 -5.31 -6.92
C GLN A 18 -1.38 -4.13 -6.29
N TRP A 19 -2.71 -4.22 -6.31
CA TRP A 19 -3.62 -3.31 -5.64
C TRP A 19 -4.42 -4.08 -4.59
N LEU A 20 -4.32 -3.64 -3.34
CA LEU A 20 -5.02 -4.29 -2.24
C LEU A 20 -6.46 -3.77 -2.16
N LEU A 21 -7.41 -4.69 -2.13
CA LEU A 21 -8.82 -4.41 -1.94
C LEU A 21 -9.24 -4.78 -0.52
N GLY A 22 -10.35 -4.22 -0.07
CA GLY A 22 -10.93 -4.63 1.19
C GLY A 22 -12.12 -3.79 1.61
N SER A 23 -13.02 -4.40 2.38
CA SER A 23 -14.17 -3.73 2.97
C SER A 23 -13.90 -3.37 4.43
N TYR A 24 -14.19 -2.11 4.78
CA TYR A 24 -14.17 -1.60 6.16
C TYR A 24 -15.29 -2.22 7.03
N ASN A 25 -16.45 -2.55 6.45
CA ASN A 25 -17.63 -2.95 7.21
C ASN A 25 -17.60 -4.42 7.67
N PHE A 26 -16.75 -5.25 7.06
CA PHE A 26 -16.73 -6.68 7.29
C PHE A 26 -15.29 -7.16 7.56
N PHE A 27 -14.88 -7.10 8.82
CA PHE A 27 -13.51 -7.43 9.23
C PHE A 27 -13.15 -8.89 8.95
N GLN A 28 -14.08 -9.81 9.23
CA GLN A 28 -13.93 -11.25 8.98
C GLN A 28 -13.99 -11.68 7.51
N ASP A 29 -14.44 -10.83 6.59
CA ASP A 29 -14.61 -11.23 5.19
C ASP A 29 -13.25 -11.35 4.49
N PRO A 30 -13.09 -12.33 3.58
CA PRO A 30 -11.97 -12.33 2.65
C PRO A 30 -11.85 -10.97 1.96
N LYS A 31 -10.64 -10.45 1.93
CA LYS A 31 -10.27 -9.25 1.21
C LYS A 31 -9.80 -9.65 -0.18
N GLY A 32 -9.75 -8.69 -1.10
CA GLY A 32 -9.28 -8.94 -2.47
C GLY A 32 -7.89 -8.38 -2.69
N ARG A 33 -7.21 -8.87 -3.72
CA ARG A 33 -6.02 -8.26 -4.32
C ARG A 33 -6.13 -8.38 -5.82
N ILE A 34 -5.88 -7.29 -6.51
CA ILE A 34 -5.68 -7.29 -7.96
C ILE A 34 -4.17 -7.41 -8.19
N LEU A 35 -3.74 -8.41 -8.95
CA LEU A 35 -2.38 -8.49 -9.46
C LEU A 35 -2.37 -7.97 -10.90
N PHE A 36 -1.40 -7.13 -11.23
CA PHE A 36 -1.17 -6.63 -12.58
C PHE A 36 0.03 -7.35 -13.19
N ASP A 37 -0.14 -7.78 -14.44
CA ASP A 37 0.91 -8.30 -15.31
C ASP A 37 0.86 -7.55 -16.65
N SER A 38 1.83 -7.78 -17.52
CA SER A 38 1.95 -7.22 -18.87
C SER A 38 0.67 -7.40 -19.70
N GLY A 39 -0.25 -6.43 -19.59
CA GLY A 39 -1.52 -6.40 -20.30
C GLY A 39 -2.66 -7.19 -19.67
N ASN A 40 -2.48 -7.78 -18.47
CA ASN A 40 -3.50 -8.59 -17.80
C ASN A 40 -3.65 -8.22 -16.33
N TYR A 41 -4.78 -8.61 -15.74
CA TYR A 41 -4.96 -8.59 -14.29
C TYR A 41 -5.59 -9.89 -13.79
N SER A 42 -5.29 -10.26 -12.55
CA SER A 42 -5.98 -11.35 -11.84
C SER A 42 -6.50 -10.87 -10.50
N LEU A 43 -7.68 -11.34 -10.11
CA LEU A 43 -8.29 -11.06 -8.81
C LEU A 43 -8.13 -12.28 -7.91
N ILE A 44 -7.54 -12.07 -6.73
CA ILE A 44 -7.32 -13.09 -5.72
C ILE A 44 -8.03 -12.71 -4.44
N ASN A 45 -8.71 -13.68 -3.81
CA ASN A 45 -9.24 -13.53 -2.46
C ASN A 45 -8.19 -13.96 -1.44
N GLU A 46 -7.98 -13.14 -0.42
CA GLU A 46 -7.00 -13.35 0.65
C GLU A 46 -7.59 -12.94 2.00
N ASN A 47 -7.19 -13.60 3.09
CA ASN A 47 -7.50 -13.09 4.42
C ASN A 47 -6.41 -12.11 4.86
N ARG A 48 -6.79 -10.90 5.24
CA ARG A 48 -5.85 -9.85 5.64
C ARG A 48 -6.39 -9.08 6.83
N LYS A 49 -5.52 -8.84 7.82
CA LYS A 49 -5.82 -8.05 9.02
C LYS A 49 -6.20 -6.59 8.66
N MET A 50 -5.51 -6.00 7.68
CA MET A 50 -5.73 -4.60 7.28
C MET A 50 -6.98 -4.45 6.42
N VAL A 51 -7.87 -3.56 6.87
CA VAL A 51 -9.04 -3.10 6.11
C VAL A 51 -8.78 -1.73 5.49
N PHE A 52 -9.48 -1.45 4.39
CA PHE A 52 -9.42 -0.19 3.67
C PHE A 52 -10.82 0.42 3.61
N LYS A 53 -10.96 1.68 4.05
CA LYS A 53 -12.19 2.45 3.94
C LYS A 53 -12.17 3.38 2.73
N GLY A 54 -11.00 3.95 2.43
CA GLY A 54 -10.74 4.76 1.25
C GLY A 54 -9.25 4.90 1.00
N THR A 55 -8.50 5.33 2.03
CA THR A 55 -7.04 5.47 1.94
C THR A 55 -6.39 4.11 1.81
N GLN A 56 -5.54 3.95 0.81
CA GLN A 56 -4.84 2.71 0.49
C GLN A 56 -3.52 3.06 -0.20
N ALA A 57 -2.43 2.55 0.35
CA ALA A 57 -1.13 2.50 -0.32
C ALA A 57 -0.48 1.16 -0.05
N ASN A 58 0.28 0.65 -1.01
CA ASN A 58 1.12 -0.52 -0.83
C ASN A 58 2.34 -0.43 -1.74
N ILE A 59 3.31 -1.28 -1.46
CA ILE A 59 4.52 -1.42 -2.24
C ILE A 59 4.95 -2.87 -2.34
N SER A 60 5.48 -3.25 -3.50
CA SER A 60 5.99 -4.60 -3.76
C SER A 60 7.48 -4.56 -4.12
N ASP A 61 8.15 -5.71 -4.02
CA ASP A 61 9.50 -5.89 -4.54
C ASP A 61 9.49 -6.08 -6.07
N VAL A 62 10.68 -6.22 -6.65
CA VAL A 62 10.88 -6.45 -8.10
C VAL A 62 10.23 -7.73 -8.63
N ASN A 63 9.95 -8.70 -7.74
CA ASN A 63 9.29 -9.94 -8.09
C ASN A 63 7.76 -9.86 -7.87
N GLY A 64 7.24 -8.71 -7.45
CA GLY A 64 5.82 -8.50 -7.16
C GLY A 64 5.36 -8.92 -5.76
N ASN A 65 6.27 -9.32 -4.87
CA ASN A 65 5.90 -9.68 -3.50
C ASN A 65 5.58 -8.45 -2.67
N LEU A 66 4.50 -8.51 -1.88
CA LEU A 66 4.11 -7.40 -1.00
C LEU A 66 5.20 -7.15 0.04
N LEU A 67 5.65 -5.90 0.17
CA LEU A 67 6.61 -5.48 1.19
C LEU A 67 5.91 -4.83 2.39
N MET A 68 4.98 -3.92 2.12
CA MET A 68 4.18 -3.23 3.13
C MET A 68 2.92 -2.59 2.55
N ALA A 69 1.97 -2.28 3.43
CA ALA A 69 0.73 -1.61 3.10
C ALA A 69 0.34 -0.60 4.18
N SER A 70 -0.49 0.39 3.82
CA SER A 70 -1.08 1.32 4.76
C SER A 70 -2.48 1.76 4.36
N ASN A 71 -3.35 1.92 5.37
CA ASN A 71 -4.69 2.49 5.26
C ASN A 71 -4.77 3.94 5.79
N GLY A 72 -3.62 4.61 5.94
CA GLY A 72 -3.50 5.97 6.48
C GLY A 72 -3.37 6.06 8.00
N ILE A 73 -3.64 4.96 8.72
CA ILE A 73 -3.59 4.88 10.19
C ILE A 73 -2.54 3.89 10.65
N TRP A 74 -2.55 2.74 10.00
CA TRP A 74 -1.68 1.62 10.27
C TRP A 74 -0.76 1.39 9.08
N ILE A 75 0.50 1.08 9.36
CA ILE A 75 1.47 0.58 8.38
C ILE A 75 1.81 -0.86 8.76
N ALA A 76 1.47 -1.79 7.88
CA ALA A 76 1.72 -3.20 8.04
C ALA A 76 2.86 -3.66 7.12
N ASN A 77 3.68 -4.59 7.61
CA ASN A 77 4.68 -5.31 6.83
C ASN A 77 4.02 -6.38 5.94
N ALA A 78 4.83 -7.14 5.21
CA ALA A 78 4.39 -8.23 4.35
C ALA A 78 3.56 -9.32 5.06
N THR A 79 3.80 -9.56 6.36
CA THR A 79 3.06 -10.56 7.16
C THR A 79 1.76 -10.01 7.75
N GLY A 80 1.48 -8.73 7.55
CA GLY A 80 0.31 -8.06 8.10
C GLY A 80 0.50 -7.64 9.56
N ASP A 81 1.73 -7.57 10.07
CA ASP A 81 2.04 -7.03 11.39
C ASP A 81 2.52 -5.58 11.27
N THR A 82 2.42 -4.80 12.35
CA THR A 82 2.89 -3.41 12.34
C THR A 82 4.36 -3.33 11.97
N MET A 83 4.68 -2.51 10.95
CA MET A 83 6.07 -2.25 10.57
C MET A 83 6.86 -1.72 11.76
N MET A 84 8.13 -2.11 11.87
CA MET A 84 9.04 -1.51 12.85
C MET A 84 9.09 0.00 12.64
N ASN A 85 8.86 0.78 13.70
CA ASN A 85 8.73 2.24 13.67
C ASN A 85 7.55 2.78 12.83
N GLY A 86 6.60 1.92 12.41
CA GLY A 86 5.43 2.33 11.63
C GLY A 86 4.24 2.81 12.47
N GLY A 87 4.32 2.72 13.80
CA GLY A 87 3.26 3.15 14.72
C GLY A 87 3.31 4.64 15.03
N GLY A 88 2.14 5.28 15.14
CA GLY A 88 2.03 6.66 15.62
C GLY A 88 2.52 7.74 14.66
N LEU A 89 2.76 7.40 13.38
CA LEU A 89 3.25 8.36 12.38
C LEU A 89 2.20 9.37 11.91
N ASN A 90 0.91 9.13 12.20
CA ASN A 90 -0.21 10.05 11.88
C ASN A 90 -1.05 10.42 13.11
N PRO A 91 -0.50 11.21 14.06
CA PRO A 91 -1.26 11.64 15.22
C PRO A 91 -2.27 12.73 14.83
N GLY A 92 -3.52 12.63 15.33
CA GLY A 92 -4.50 13.70 15.11
C GLY A 92 -5.94 13.34 15.44
N GLY A 93 -6.81 14.36 15.47
CA GLY A 93 -8.24 14.18 15.73
C GLY A 93 -8.95 13.39 14.62
N ILE A 94 -8.54 13.58 13.35
CA ILE A 94 -9.09 12.83 12.23
C ILE A 94 -8.71 11.35 12.34
N THR A 95 -7.44 11.02 12.58
CA THR A 95 -6.99 9.62 12.67
C THR A 95 -7.59 8.88 13.85
N SER A 96 -7.79 9.58 14.98
CA SER A 96 -8.43 9.02 16.18
C SER A 96 -9.89 8.60 15.94
N ASN A 97 -10.61 9.28 15.04
CA ASN A 97 -11.98 8.95 14.69
C ASN A 97 -12.10 7.82 13.66
N TRP A 98 -11.00 7.39 13.05
CA TRP A 98 -10.97 6.41 11.96
C TRP A 98 -9.95 5.29 12.22
N PRO A 99 -10.03 4.54 13.34
CA PRO A 99 -8.98 3.60 13.76
C PRO A 99 -8.68 2.47 12.76
N ASN A 100 -9.61 2.19 11.85
CA ASN A 100 -9.50 1.11 10.86
C ASN A 100 -9.17 1.60 9.45
N GLY A 101 -8.83 2.88 9.28
CA GLY A 101 -8.43 3.45 8.00
C GLY A 101 -9.22 4.70 7.63
N LEU A 102 -8.53 5.66 7.02
CA LEU A 102 -9.11 6.95 6.65
C LEU A 102 -10.09 6.80 5.47
N PRO A 103 -11.26 7.47 5.49
CA PRO A 103 -12.21 7.48 4.39
C PRO A 103 -11.84 8.51 3.30
N MET A 104 -10.54 8.71 3.06
CA MET A 104 -10.05 9.73 2.13
C MET A 104 -9.32 9.06 0.96
N THR A 105 -9.60 9.49 -0.26
CA THR A 105 -8.88 9.00 -1.44
C THR A 105 -7.51 9.67 -1.52
N ALA A 106 -6.47 8.94 -1.94
CA ALA A 106 -5.12 9.46 -2.19
C ALA A 106 -4.44 10.16 -0.98
N ASN A 107 -4.76 9.75 0.26
CA ASN A 107 -4.24 10.40 1.48
C ASN A 107 -2.86 9.88 1.92
N ASN A 108 -2.39 8.74 1.41
CA ASN A 108 -1.06 8.22 1.70
C ASN A 108 -0.30 7.81 0.43
N ILE A 109 1.02 7.96 0.46
CA ILE A 109 1.92 7.54 -0.61
C ILE A 109 3.19 6.92 -0.02
N PHE A 110 3.61 5.78 -0.57
CA PHE A 110 4.94 5.24 -0.32
C PHE A 110 5.88 5.68 -1.44
N ILE A 111 6.99 6.30 -1.06
CA ILE A 111 8.07 6.63 -1.99
C ILE A 111 9.24 5.69 -1.75
N GLN A 112 9.66 5.03 -2.83
CA GLN A 112 10.94 4.32 -2.85
C GLN A 112 12.03 5.35 -3.00
N GLU A 113 12.95 5.39 -2.04
CA GLU A 113 14.20 6.10 -2.26
C GLU A 113 14.93 5.44 -3.44
N ILE A 114 15.19 6.21 -4.49
CA ILE A 114 16.10 5.81 -5.55
C ILE A 114 17.50 5.91 -4.95
N ASP A 115 18.17 4.78 -4.82
CA ASP A 115 19.56 4.72 -4.36
C ASP A 115 20.45 5.41 -5.41
N ILE A 116 20.74 6.70 -5.22
CA ILE A 116 21.77 7.39 -5.98
C ILE A 116 23.10 7.07 -5.30
N SER A 117 23.52 5.81 -5.39
CA SER A 117 24.82 5.40 -4.88
C SER A 117 25.91 6.09 -5.72
N LEU A 118 26.39 7.25 -5.26
CA LEU A 118 27.72 7.71 -5.61
C LEU A 118 28.66 6.63 -5.10
N GLU A 119 29.39 5.96 -6.00
CA GLU A 119 30.40 4.96 -5.65
C GLU A 119 31.49 5.59 -4.77
N PHE A 120 31.26 5.66 -3.46
CA PHE A 120 32.36 5.82 -2.52
C PHE A 120 32.90 4.42 -2.24
N ARG A 121 34.05 4.13 -2.86
CA ARG A 121 34.88 2.97 -2.53
C ARG A 121 34.94 2.81 -1.01
N ASN A 122 34.55 1.62 -0.55
CA ASN A 122 34.62 1.05 0.80
C ASN A 122 33.27 0.94 1.53
N GLY A 123 32.51 -0.07 1.13
CA GLY A 123 31.53 -0.75 1.99
C GLY A 123 30.27 0.06 2.30
N SER A 124 29.32 0.06 1.37
CA SER A 124 27.99 0.62 1.65
C SER A 124 27.11 -0.44 2.34
N VAL A 125 26.56 -0.09 3.50
CA VAL A 125 25.39 -0.77 4.08
C VAL A 125 24.16 -0.12 3.47
N THR A 126 23.51 -0.80 2.53
CA THR A 126 22.28 -0.30 1.92
C THR A 126 21.14 -0.36 2.93
N LYS A 127 20.85 0.76 3.60
CA LYS A 127 19.56 0.94 4.29
C LYS A 127 18.56 1.47 3.28
N LYS A 128 17.61 0.64 2.85
CA LYS A 128 16.42 1.11 2.15
C LYS A 128 15.57 1.91 3.13
N THR A 129 15.62 3.23 3.04
CA THR A 129 14.74 4.12 3.79
C THR A 129 13.47 4.34 2.95
N PHE A 130 12.31 4.24 3.59
CA PHE A 130 11.03 4.51 2.94
C PHE A 130 10.45 5.79 3.55
N LEU A 131 10.11 6.77 2.70
CA LEU A 131 9.44 7.99 3.15
C LEU A 131 7.94 7.86 2.92
N LEU A 132 7.15 8.11 3.96
CA LEU A 132 5.70 8.21 3.90
C LEU A 132 5.32 9.69 3.97
N PHE A 133 4.61 10.17 2.94
CA PHE A 133 3.89 11.43 3.04
C PHE A 133 2.41 11.14 3.27
N GLN A 134 1.84 11.82 4.25
CA GLN A 134 0.39 11.88 4.45
C GLN A 134 -0.08 13.25 4.01
N ILE A 135 -1.00 13.26 3.06
CA ILE A 135 -1.57 14.49 2.51
C ILE A 135 -2.78 14.81 3.39
N LEU A 136 -2.59 15.72 4.35
CA LEU A 136 -3.67 16.27 5.18
C LEU A 136 -4.51 17.27 4.37
#